data_AF-A0A4S9LYZ2-F1
#
_entry.id   AF-A0A4S9LYZ2-F1
#
_cell.length_a   1.000
_cell.length_b   1.000
_cell.length_c   1.000
_cell.angle_alpha   90.00
_cell.angle_beta   90.00
_cell.angle_gamma   90.00
#
_symmetry.space_group_name_H-M   'P 1'
#
loop_
_entity.id
_entity.type
_entity.pdbx_description
1 polymer ?
#
loop_
_entity_poly.entity_id
_entity_poly.type
_entity_poly.pdbx_seq_one_letter_code
_entity_poly.pdbx_strand_id
1 'polypeptide(L)'
;MQSLTIAQRMPIDAWDSHMHVTNLEYPLASDAAYVPSLHTLTDVCNFEHTIGIQNTVFVQPSIYGDDNSCLLDALRAAGTSHGRGVVAISPDVLNITELQEWHKLGVRGVRINLRSNDATYTANSLSNVLQKYADAIRGFKWVLELYIGMEAMPILEKIVPELGVRVSITHFGAPTMPDPKNATYPLDPYKITGFPSLVNLTLAGATWVKYSAPYRLDNDTQFRGIESIARELLNVAGDRCIFASDWPHTRYEGLDVKPFVGAVLDWTDEANLTKEVFSLNAKELWDIDRRRDSQDPLKYASMPFDNIKTKMQSIGNTHTRMIRCAMHMAKTEGVKVFWKATTPRLVRLTLSSSITFMVYDHAVSIMNNLTADKAELRKMKQVA
;
A
#
# COMPACT_ATOMS: atom_id res chain seq x y z
N MET A 1 -8.20 11.35 -30.78
CA MET A 1 -7.17 11.25 -29.73
C MET A 1 -7.19 9.81 -29.25
N GLN A 2 -6.08 9.06 -29.31
CA GLN A 2 -6.05 7.70 -28.72
C GLN A 2 -6.15 7.84 -27.19
N SER A 3 -7.03 7.07 -26.55
CA SER A 3 -7.09 6.97 -25.10
C SER A 3 -5.79 6.39 -24.56
N LEU A 4 -5.26 6.96 -23.47
CA LEU A 4 -4.08 6.42 -22.79
C LEU A 4 -4.35 4.99 -22.30
N THR A 5 -3.34 4.12 -22.37
CA THR A 5 -3.43 2.77 -21.78
C THR A 5 -3.42 2.84 -20.25
N ILE A 6 -3.83 1.76 -19.57
CA ILE A 6 -3.75 1.64 -18.10
C ILE A 6 -2.34 1.97 -17.61
N ALA A 7 -1.32 1.35 -18.21
CA ALA A 7 0.08 1.58 -17.85
C ALA A 7 0.54 3.04 -18.07
N GLN A 8 -0.02 3.76 -19.05
CA GLN A 8 0.30 5.17 -19.30
C GLN A 8 -0.38 6.12 -18.31
N ARG A 9 -1.50 5.71 -17.71
CA ARG A 9 -2.25 6.47 -16.70
C ARG A 9 -1.71 6.23 -15.28
N MET A 10 -1.04 5.10 -15.06
CA MET A 10 -0.51 4.71 -13.77
C MET A 10 0.58 5.70 -13.27
N PRO A 11 0.53 6.13 -11.99
CA PRO A 11 1.64 6.88 -11.40
C PRO A 11 2.95 6.10 -11.45
N ILE A 12 4.06 6.79 -11.72
CA ILE A 12 5.40 6.16 -11.87
C ILE A 12 5.87 5.40 -10.63
N ASP A 13 5.37 5.79 -9.47
CA ASP A 13 5.70 5.25 -8.15
C ASP A 13 4.50 4.55 -7.51
N ALA A 14 3.62 3.99 -8.34
CA ALA A 14 2.46 3.22 -7.90
C ALA A 14 2.86 1.90 -7.21
N TRP A 15 2.01 1.45 -6.30
CA TRP A 15 2.15 0.24 -5.51
C TRP A 15 0.92 -0.65 -5.68
N ASP A 16 1.14 -1.92 -6.01
CA ASP A 16 0.15 -2.96 -5.79
C ASP A 16 0.27 -3.43 -4.34
N SER A 17 -0.76 -3.17 -3.54
CA SER A 17 -0.74 -3.48 -2.11
C SER A 17 -1.16 -4.91 -1.78
N HIS A 18 -1.40 -5.80 -2.74
CA HIS A 18 -1.77 -7.19 -2.44
C HIS A 18 -1.48 -8.15 -3.59
N MET A 19 -0.43 -8.94 -3.42
CA MET A 19 -0.08 -9.99 -4.38
C MET A 19 0.46 -11.24 -3.69
N HIS A 20 0.24 -12.40 -4.29
CA HIS A 20 0.77 -13.68 -3.81
C HIS A 20 1.82 -14.23 -4.78
N VAL A 21 2.83 -14.89 -4.22
CA VAL A 21 3.74 -15.79 -4.96
C VAL A 21 3.49 -17.21 -4.48
N THR A 22 3.63 -18.18 -5.38
CA THR A 22 3.40 -19.59 -5.06
C THR A 22 4.40 -20.46 -5.81
N ASN A 23 5.01 -21.40 -5.10
CA ASN A 23 5.90 -22.43 -5.62
C ASN A 23 5.71 -23.72 -4.79
N LEU A 24 5.63 -24.87 -5.46
CA LEU A 24 5.43 -26.19 -4.83
C LEU A 24 6.71 -26.75 -4.19
N GLU A 25 7.86 -26.09 -4.34
CA GLU A 25 9.08 -26.41 -3.60
C GLU A 25 8.98 -26.08 -2.10
N TYR A 26 8.04 -25.22 -1.72
CA TYR A 26 7.74 -24.89 -0.33
C TYR A 26 6.58 -25.74 0.17
N PRO A 27 6.63 -26.23 1.42
CA PRO A 27 5.62 -27.14 1.96
C PRO A 27 4.27 -26.44 2.09
N LEU A 28 3.22 -27.10 1.60
CA LEU A 28 1.84 -26.67 1.86
C LEU A 28 1.48 -26.95 3.33
N ALA A 29 0.65 -26.07 3.89
CA ALA A 29 0.02 -26.33 5.18
C ALA A 29 -0.85 -27.59 5.12
N SER A 30 -0.97 -28.30 6.25
CA SER A 30 -1.75 -29.53 6.34
C SER A 30 -3.24 -29.34 6.01
N ASP A 31 -3.74 -28.12 6.20
CA ASP A 31 -5.11 -27.69 5.95
C ASP A 31 -5.23 -26.80 4.70
N ALA A 32 -4.23 -26.83 3.79
CA ALA A 32 -4.26 -26.06 2.56
C ALA A 32 -5.51 -26.35 1.73
N ALA A 33 -6.29 -25.31 1.45
CA ALA A 33 -7.58 -25.43 0.76
C ALA A 33 -7.47 -25.83 -0.73
N TYR A 34 -6.27 -25.70 -1.33
CA TYR A 34 -6.00 -26.07 -2.72
C TYR A 34 -4.48 -26.18 -2.96
N VAL A 35 -4.11 -26.81 -4.08
CA VAL A 35 -2.72 -26.85 -4.59
C VAL A 35 -2.54 -25.72 -5.60
N PRO A 36 -1.59 -24.79 -5.40
CA PRO A 36 -1.42 -23.64 -6.29
C PRO A 36 -0.71 -24.03 -7.60
N SER A 37 -0.95 -23.23 -8.65
CA SER A 37 -0.04 -23.18 -9.80
C SER A 37 1.25 -22.42 -9.44
N LEU A 38 2.31 -22.58 -10.23
CA LEU A 38 3.56 -21.83 -10.04
C LEU A 38 3.36 -20.36 -10.45
N HIS A 39 3.67 -19.45 -9.53
CA HIS A 39 3.61 -18.00 -9.72
C HIS A 39 4.84 -17.37 -9.07
N THR A 40 5.84 -17.08 -9.90
CA THR A 40 7.16 -16.59 -9.47
C THR A 40 7.19 -15.06 -9.39
N LEU A 41 8.28 -14.51 -8.82
CA LEU A 41 8.55 -13.07 -8.88
C LEU A 41 8.67 -12.55 -10.34
N THR A 42 9.15 -13.37 -11.27
CA THR A 42 9.22 -13.00 -12.68
C THR A 42 7.82 -12.83 -13.26
N ASP A 43 6.90 -13.72 -12.92
CA ASP A 43 5.49 -13.66 -13.38
C ASP A 43 4.79 -12.43 -12.80
N VAL A 44 5.03 -12.15 -11.53
CA VAL A 44 4.65 -10.90 -10.85
C VAL A 44 5.12 -9.69 -11.66
N CYS A 45 6.42 -9.56 -11.95
CA CYS A 45 6.97 -8.43 -12.68
C CYS A 45 6.38 -8.30 -14.09
N ASN A 46 6.15 -9.44 -14.76
CA ASN A 46 5.52 -9.47 -16.08
C ASN A 46 4.09 -8.93 -16.03
N PHE A 47 3.30 -9.37 -15.04
CA PHE A 47 1.94 -8.89 -14.83
C PHE A 47 1.91 -7.38 -14.51
N GLU A 48 2.70 -6.94 -13.53
CA GLU A 48 2.75 -5.55 -13.05
C GLU A 48 3.13 -4.57 -14.18
N HIS A 49 4.08 -4.97 -15.04
CA HIS A 49 4.46 -4.19 -16.22
C HIS A 49 3.27 -3.95 -17.17
N THR A 50 2.31 -4.88 -17.26
CA THR A 50 1.13 -4.70 -18.11
C THR A 50 0.16 -3.64 -17.61
N ILE A 51 0.20 -3.32 -16.31
CA ILE A 51 -0.62 -2.28 -15.67
C ILE A 51 0.19 -1.05 -15.25
N GLY A 52 1.50 -1.03 -15.49
CA GLY A 52 2.38 0.11 -15.25
C GLY A 52 2.82 0.29 -13.80
N ILE A 53 2.75 -0.76 -12.98
CA ILE A 53 3.20 -0.78 -11.60
C ILE A 53 4.55 -1.49 -11.52
N GLN A 54 5.36 -1.14 -10.52
CA GLN A 54 6.71 -1.71 -10.31
C GLN A 54 6.99 -2.05 -8.84
N ASN A 55 6.07 -1.70 -7.94
CA ASN A 55 6.24 -1.90 -6.51
C ASN A 55 5.09 -2.75 -5.99
N THR A 56 5.42 -3.69 -5.11
CA THR A 56 4.52 -4.76 -4.72
C THR A 56 4.59 -5.00 -3.22
N VAL A 57 3.43 -5.25 -2.62
CA VAL A 57 3.31 -5.87 -1.30
C VAL A 57 2.96 -7.35 -1.47
N PHE A 58 3.92 -8.21 -1.16
CA PHE A 58 3.71 -9.65 -1.10
C PHE A 58 2.94 -10.00 0.17
N VAL A 59 1.83 -10.70 0.02
CA VAL A 59 0.97 -11.12 1.12
C VAL A 59 1.03 -12.64 1.23
N GLN A 60 1.15 -13.17 2.44
CA GLN A 60 1.20 -14.60 2.67
C GLN A 60 -0.13 -15.26 2.26
N PRO A 61 -0.13 -16.22 1.31
CA PRO A 61 -1.32 -16.98 0.98
C PRO A 61 -1.57 -18.08 2.01
N SER A 62 -2.84 -18.32 2.36
CA SER A 62 -3.20 -19.24 3.45
C SER A 62 -2.78 -20.70 3.23
N ILE A 63 -2.48 -21.10 1.98
CA ILE A 63 -2.03 -22.45 1.63
C ILE A 63 -0.66 -22.83 2.22
N TYR A 64 0.13 -21.86 2.67
CA TYR A 64 1.42 -22.09 3.33
C TYR A 64 1.34 -21.92 4.85
N GLY A 65 0.17 -21.58 5.40
CA GLY A 65 0.01 -21.29 6.82
C GLY A 65 1.01 -20.21 7.28
N ASP A 66 1.72 -20.50 8.35
CA ASP A 66 2.74 -19.62 8.94
C ASP A 66 4.16 -19.82 8.35
N ASP A 67 4.33 -20.73 7.38
CA ASP A 67 5.59 -20.84 6.63
C ASP A 67 5.69 -19.73 5.59
N ASN A 68 6.35 -18.64 5.96
CA ASN A 68 6.52 -17.47 5.10
C ASN A 68 7.69 -17.58 4.11
N SER A 69 8.38 -18.73 4.02
CA SER A 69 9.65 -18.86 3.29
C SER A 69 9.54 -18.43 1.82
N CYS A 70 8.48 -18.84 1.12
CA CYS A 70 8.24 -18.46 -0.28
C CYS A 70 8.10 -16.94 -0.46
N LEU A 71 7.32 -16.29 0.42
CA LEU A 71 7.15 -14.84 0.44
C LEU A 71 8.47 -14.13 0.76
N LEU A 72 9.22 -14.62 1.75
CA LEU A 72 10.47 -14.01 2.17
C LEU A 72 11.54 -14.10 1.07
N ASP A 73 11.59 -15.20 0.31
CA ASP A 73 12.50 -15.32 -0.84
C ASP A 73 12.14 -14.36 -1.97
N ALA A 74 10.85 -14.22 -2.29
CA ALA A 74 10.41 -13.20 -3.24
C ALA A 74 10.76 -11.78 -2.76
N LEU A 75 10.61 -11.51 -1.47
CA LEU A 75 10.93 -10.22 -0.87
C LEU A 75 12.45 -9.93 -0.88
N ARG A 76 13.30 -10.94 -0.66
CA ARG A 76 14.76 -10.85 -0.82
C ARG A 76 15.15 -10.47 -2.24
N ALA A 77 14.53 -11.12 -3.23
CA ALA A 77 14.82 -10.87 -4.63
C ALA A 77 14.28 -9.51 -5.11
N ALA A 78 13.11 -9.07 -4.65
CA ALA A 78 12.55 -7.75 -4.98
C ALA A 78 13.30 -6.59 -4.31
N GLY A 79 13.78 -6.79 -3.08
CA GLY A 79 14.49 -5.79 -2.29
C GLY A 79 13.57 -4.70 -1.71
N THR A 80 14.05 -4.01 -0.67
CA THR A 80 13.23 -3.04 0.09
C THR A 80 12.87 -1.74 -0.66
N SER A 81 13.39 -1.54 -1.86
CA SER A 81 13.00 -0.39 -2.70
C SER A 81 11.67 -0.63 -3.43
N HIS A 82 11.38 -1.89 -3.77
CA HIS A 82 10.23 -2.27 -4.59
C HIS A 82 9.30 -3.29 -3.90
N GLY A 83 9.78 -3.96 -2.86
CA GLY A 83 9.04 -4.98 -2.13
C GLY A 83 8.68 -4.60 -0.70
N ARG A 84 7.48 -4.98 -0.28
CA ARG A 84 7.05 -5.08 1.12
C ARG A 84 6.39 -6.43 1.36
N GLY A 85 6.37 -6.87 2.62
CA GLY A 85 5.78 -8.15 3.00
C GLY A 85 4.69 -8.01 4.06
N VAL A 86 3.64 -8.81 3.93
CA VAL A 86 2.63 -9.09 4.96
C VAL A 86 2.64 -10.58 5.23
N VAL A 87 3.14 -10.98 6.40
CA VAL A 87 3.36 -12.39 6.77
C VAL A 87 2.16 -12.97 7.53
N ALA A 88 2.07 -14.29 7.65
CA ALA A 88 1.24 -14.93 8.67
C ALA A 88 2.12 -15.33 9.87
N ILE A 89 1.58 -15.23 11.08
CA ILE A 89 2.29 -15.61 12.31
C ILE A 89 1.34 -16.30 13.27
N SER A 90 1.90 -17.10 14.17
CA SER A 90 1.22 -17.54 15.39
C SER A 90 1.63 -16.64 16.57
N PRO A 91 0.72 -15.81 17.13
CA PRO A 91 1.06 -14.93 18.25
C PRO A 91 1.47 -15.65 19.53
N ASP A 92 1.12 -16.93 19.66
CA ASP A 92 1.45 -17.74 20.84
C ASP A 92 2.90 -18.31 20.76
N VAL A 93 3.56 -18.23 19.59
CA VAL A 93 4.91 -18.76 19.35
C VAL A 93 5.75 -17.70 18.61
N LEU A 94 6.07 -16.61 19.30
CA LEU A 94 6.84 -15.50 18.71
C LEU A 94 8.35 -15.69 18.89
N ASN A 95 9.09 -15.54 17.79
CA ASN A 95 10.53 -15.34 17.80
C ASN A 95 10.85 -13.88 17.43
N ILE A 96 11.20 -13.06 18.43
CA ILE A 96 11.43 -11.63 18.19
C ILE A 96 12.61 -11.34 17.26
N THR A 97 13.64 -12.19 17.29
CA THR A 97 14.82 -12.05 16.42
C THR A 97 14.44 -12.27 14.98
N GLU A 98 13.61 -13.28 14.71
CA GLU A 98 13.08 -13.56 13.38
C GLU A 98 12.21 -12.40 12.87
N LEU A 99 11.32 -11.86 13.70
CA LEU A 99 10.51 -10.67 13.33
C LEU A 99 11.39 -9.45 13.01
N GLN A 100 12.49 -9.25 13.73
CA GLN A 100 13.46 -8.20 13.44
C GLN A 100 14.16 -8.41 12.09
N GLU A 101 14.50 -9.65 11.74
CA GLU A 101 15.07 -10.01 10.43
C GLU A 101 14.07 -9.76 9.31
N TRP A 102 12.83 -10.20 9.49
CA TRP A 102 11.73 -9.95 8.54
C TRP A 102 11.46 -8.44 8.38
N HIS A 103 11.52 -7.67 9.47
CA HIS A 103 11.38 -6.23 9.42
C HIS A 103 12.48 -5.58 8.58
N LYS A 104 13.75 -6.00 8.76
CA LYS A 104 14.88 -5.52 7.95
C LYS A 104 14.72 -5.89 6.47
N LEU A 105 14.16 -7.07 6.21
CA LEU A 105 13.90 -7.56 4.86
C LEU A 105 12.77 -6.81 4.13
N GLY A 106 11.89 -6.13 4.87
CA GLY A 106 10.81 -5.30 4.32
C GLY A 106 9.41 -5.72 4.73
N VAL A 107 9.27 -6.68 5.65
CA VAL A 107 7.96 -7.02 6.22
C VAL A 107 7.43 -5.84 7.03
N ARG A 108 6.16 -5.51 6.81
CA ARG A 108 5.46 -4.37 7.41
C ARG A 108 4.06 -4.68 7.88
N GLY A 109 3.64 -5.94 7.84
CA GLY A 109 2.34 -6.33 8.37
C GLY A 109 2.24 -7.80 8.67
N VAL A 110 1.17 -8.14 9.37
CA VAL A 110 0.69 -9.51 9.56
C VAL A 110 -0.75 -9.61 9.07
N ARG A 111 -1.12 -10.77 8.54
CA ARG A 111 -2.46 -11.02 8.02
C ARG A 111 -3.25 -11.98 8.90
N ILE A 112 -4.54 -11.69 9.07
CA ILE A 112 -5.54 -12.62 9.58
C ILE A 112 -6.62 -12.80 8.52
N ASN A 113 -6.89 -14.05 8.14
CA ASN A 113 -7.95 -14.41 7.21
C ASN A 113 -9.09 -15.12 7.94
N LEU A 114 -10.19 -14.40 8.17
CA LEU A 114 -11.40 -14.93 8.82
C LEU A 114 -12.50 -15.24 7.81
N ARG A 115 -12.45 -14.65 6.61
CA ARG A 115 -13.48 -14.82 5.58
C ARG A 115 -13.32 -16.11 4.78
N SER A 116 -12.11 -16.47 4.33
CA SER A 116 -11.94 -17.70 3.52
C SER A 116 -12.16 -18.98 4.31
N ASN A 117 -12.03 -18.92 5.63
CA ASN A 117 -12.12 -20.08 6.52
C ASN A 117 -13.51 -20.21 7.16
N ASP A 118 -14.48 -19.38 6.75
CA ASP A 118 -15.82 -19.27 7.36
C ASP A 118 -15.77 -19.21 8.89
N ALA A 119 -14.79 -18.46 9.42
CA ALA A 119 -14.51 -18.42 10.83
C ALA A 119 -15.68 -17.77 11.58
N THR A 120 -16.14 -18.44 12.64
CA THR A 120 -17.15 -17.89 13.54
C THR A 120 -16.48 -17.19 14.72
N TYR A 121 -17.03 -16.04 15.12
CA TYR A 121 -16.48 -15.27 16.22
C TYR A 121 -17.59 -14.49 16.94
N THR A 122 -17.35 -14.23 18.22
CA THR A 122 -18.06 -13.24 19.03
C THR A 122 -17.25 -11.94 19.08
N ALA A 123 -17.87 -10.84 19.52
CA ALA A 123 -17.12 -9.59 19.75
C ALA A 123 -15.92 -9.79 20.70
N ASN A 124 -16.10 -10.56 21.77
CA ASN A 124 -15.04 -10.83 22.75
C ASN A 124 -13.93 -11.70 22.17
N SER A 125 -14.27 -12.79 21.47
CA SER A 125 -13.25 -13.67 20.87
C SER A 125 -12.48 -12.96 19.77
N LEU A 126 -13.15 -12.13 18.95
CA LEU A 126 -12.49 -11.31 17.94
C LEU A 126 -11.56 -10.29 18.58
N SER A 127 -12.02 -9.56 19.60
CA SER A 127 -11.19 -8.59 20.34
C SER A 127 -9.93 -9.25 20.90
N ASN A 128 -10.07 -10.39 21.58
CA ASN A 128 -8.94 -11.12 22.15
C ASN A 128 -7.92 -11.55 21.07
N VAL A 129 -8.39 -12.06 19.93
CA VAL A 129 -7.50 -12.46 18.82
C VAL A 129 -6.79 -11.24 18.26
N LEU A 130 -7.52 -10.17 17.91
CA LEU A 130 -6.92 -8.96 17.33
C LEU A 130 -5.91 -8.30 18.29
N GLN A 131 -6.21 -8.29 19.60
CA GLN A 131 -5.31 -7.75 20.61
C GLN A 131 -3.99 -8.52 20.67
N LYS A 132 -4.02 -9.86 20.63
CA LYS A 132 -2.80 -10.70 20.59
C LYS A 132 -1.90 -10.35 19.40
N TYR A 133 -2.48 -10.25 18.21
CA TYR A 133 -1.73 -9.88 17.01
C TYR A 133 -1.21 -8.44 17.09
N ALA A 134 -2.03 -7.50 17.57
CA ALA A 134 -1.61 -6.11 17.75
C ALA A 134 -0.43 -6.02 18.73
N ASP A 135 -0.47 -6.73 19.86
CA ASP A 135 0.60 -6.78 20.85
C ASP A 135 1.91 -7.32 20.25
N ALA A 136 1.83 -8.38 19.44
CA ALA A 136 2.99 -8.98 18.79
C ALA A 136 3.71 -7.99 17.84
N ILE A 137 2.97 -7.10 17.18
CA ILE A 137 3.51 -6.29 16.07
C ILE A 137 3.70 -4.80 16.39
N ARG A 138 3.13 -4.31 17.49
CA ARG A 138 3.11 -2.87 17.83
C ARG A 138 4.50 -2.26 17.89
N GLY A 139 5.48 -2.97 18.45
CA GLY A 139 6.88 -2.54 18.54
C GLY A 139 7.54 -2.29 17.18
N PHE A 140 7.05 -2.93 16.12
CA PHE A 140 7.53 -2.78 14.75
C PHE A 140 6.75 -1.76 13.92
N LYS A 141 5.66 -1.20 14.47
CA LYS A 141 4.70 -0.33 13.75
C LYS A 141 4.11 -0.98 12.49
N TRP A 142 4.07 -2.31 12.51
CA TRP A 142 3.48 -3.11 11.45
C TRP A 142 1.95 -2.94 11.41
N VAL A 143 1.41 -3.27 10.25
CA VAL A 143 -0.03 -3.20 9.94
C VAL A 143 -0.68 -4.54 10.25
N LEU A 144 -1.86 -4.49 10.85
CA LEU A 144 -2.73 -5.65 10.97
C LEU A 144 -3.67 -5.69 9.77
N GLU A 145 -3.45 -6.63 8.86
CA GLU A 145 -4.28 -6.85 7.69
C GLU A 145 -5.39 -7.86 7.99
N LEU A 146 -6.64 -7.49 7.71
CA LEU A 146 -7.82 -8.31 7.99
C LEU A 146 -8.59 -8.60 6.72
N TYR A 147 -8.80 -9.89 6.45
CA TYR A 147 -9.84 -10.34 5.53
C TYR A 147 -11.03 -10.89 6.31
N ILE A 148 -12.06 -10.06 6.45
CA ILE A 148 -13.28 -10.29 7.25
C ILE A 148 -14.47 -9.63 6.54
N GLY A 149 -15.67 -10.18 6.72
CA GLY A 149 -16.90 -9.67 6.11
C GLY A 149 -17.35 -8.31 6.64
N MET A 150 -18.05 -7.54 5.81
CA MET A 150 -18.46 -6.16 6.12
C MET A 150 -19.43 -6.12 7.30
N GLU A 151 -20.18 -7.21 7.52
CA GLU A 151 -21.05 -7.39 8.68
C GLU A 151 -20.32 -7.28 10.02
N ALA A 152 -18.99 -7.46 10.05
CA ALA A 152 -18.17 -7.35 11.25
C ALA A 152 -17.71 -5.92 11.56
N MET A 153 -17.85 -4.98 10.63
CA MET A 153 -17.35 -3.59 10.80
C MET A 153 -17.91 -2.89 12.05
N PRO A 154 -19.19 -3.07 12.47
CA PRO A 154 -19.69 -2.49 13.72
C PRO A 154 -19.03 -3.04 14.98
N ILE A 155 -18.51 -4.27 14.93
CA ILE A 155 -17.72 -4.87 16.01
C ILE A 155 -16.30 -4.28 15.97
N LEU A 156 -15.69 -4.23 14.79
CA LEU A 156 -14.35 -3.68 14.60
C LEU A 156 -14.26 -2.19 14.96
N GLU A 157 -15.30 -1.40 14.69
CA GLU A 157 -15.40 0.01 15.07
C GLU A 157 -15.17 0.24 16.57
N LYS A 158 -15.52 -0.75 17.41
CA LYS A 158 -15.29 -0.72 18.85
C LYS A 158 -13.89 -1.21 19.25
N ILE A 159 -13.33 -2.17 18.51
CA ILE A 159 -12.07 -2.83 18.85
C ILE A 159 -10.85 -2.06 18.34
N VAL A 160 -10.88 -1.62 17.07
CA VAL A 160 -9.73 -1.02 16.38
C VAL A 160 -9.10 0.16 17.16
N PRO A 161 -9.85 1.07 17.79
CA PRO A 161 -9.27 2.15 18.59
C PRO A 161 -8.37 1.67 19.75
N GLU A 162 -8.59 0.46 20.26
CA GLU A 162 -7.86 -0.09 21.41
C GLU A 162 -6.55 -0.81 21.00
N LEU A 163 -6.42 -1.21 19.73
CA LEU A 163 -5.31 -2.04 19.26
C LEU A 163 -3.96 -1.31 19.26
N GLY A 164 -3.98 0.01 19.03
CA GLY A 164 -2.75 0.83 18.94
C GLY A 164 -1.86 0.50 17.75
N VAL A 165 -2.42 -0.11 16.68
CA VAL A 165 -1.76 -0.40 15.41
C VAL A 165 -2.64 0.07 14.25
N ARG A 166 -2.06 0.22 13.06
CA ARG A 166 -2.82 0.49 11.84
C ARG A 166 -3.48 -0.79 11.35
N VAL A 167 -4.66 -0.66 10.77
CA VAL A 167 -5.45 -1.78 10.23
C VAL A 167 -5.65 -1.60 8.74
N SER A 168 -5.52 -2.68 7.98
CA SER A 168 -5.86 -2.73 6.55
C SER A 168 -6.99 -3.72 6.34
N ILE A 169 -8.13 -3.24 5.86
CA ILE A 169 -9.29 -4.07 5.49
C ILE A 169 -9.16 -4.47 4.01
N THR A 170 -9.13 -5.75 3.72
CA THR A 170 -8.97 -6.25 2.33
C THR A 170 -10.29 -6.31 1.57
N HIS A 171 -10.22 -6.21 0.24
CA HIS A 171 -11.32 -6.45 -0.69
C HIS A 171 -12.59 -5.64 -0.38
N PHE A 172 -12.47 -4.31 -0.22
CA PHE A 172 -13.58 -3.41 0.15
C PHE A 172 -14.28 -3.76 1.48
N GLY A 173 -13.69 -4.62 2.31
CA GLY A 173 -14.35 -5.16 3.51
C GLY A 173 -15.33 -6.28 3.22
N ALA A 174 -15.25 -6.90 2.04
CA ALA A 174 -16.05 -8.05 1.64
C ALA A 174 -17.58 -7.88 1.86
N PRO A 175 -18.19 -6.86 1.22
CA PRO A 175 -19.63 -6.63 1.31
C PRO A 175 -20.42 -7.83 0.77
N THR A 176 -21.61 -8.04 1.32
CA THR A 176 -22.64 -8.84 0.65
C THR A 176 -23.43 -7.95 -0.29
N MET A 177 -23.26 -8.16 -1.59
CA MET A 177 -23.90 -7.36 -2.63
C MET A 177 -25.29 -7.90 -3.01
N PRO A 178 -26.26 -7.03 -3.34
CA PRO A 178 -27.54 -7.47 -3.89
C PRO A 178 -27.35 -8.12 -5.27
N ASP A 179 -28.28 -8.98 -5.69
CA ASP A 179 -28.28 -9.54 -7.05
C ASP A 179 -28.31 -8.41 -8.09
N PRO A 180 -27.31 -8.29 -8.97
CA PRO A 180 -27.24 -7.22 -9.96
C PRO A 180 -28.45 -7.13 -10.90
N LYS A 181 -29.19 -8.24 -11.07
CA LYS A 181 -30.42 -8.28 -11.89
C LYS A 181 -31.60 -7.59 -11.22
N ASN A 182 -31.58 -7.49 -9.89
CA ASN A 182 -32.68 -6.96 -9.08
C ASN A 182 -32.31 -5.63 -8.39
N ALA A 183 -31.05 -5.21 -8.47
CA ALA A 183 -30.56 -3.98 -7.88
C ALA A 183 -30.90 -2.74 -8.74
N THR A 184 -31.10 -1.60 -8.07
CA THR A 184 -31.19 -0.28 -8.71
C THR A 184 -29.87 0.46 -8.51
N TYR A 185 -29.37 1.11 -9.57
CA TYR A 185 -28.10 1.82 -9.56
C TYR A 185 -28.30 3.34 -9.81
N PRO A 186 -27.45 4.22 -9.24
CA PRO A 186 -26.36 3.90 -8.32
C PRO A 186 -26.88 3.32 -7.00
N LEU A 187 -26.13 2.38 -6.43
CA LEU A 187 -26.49 1.77 -5.16
C LEU A 187 -26.22 2.80 -4.05
N ASP A 188 -27.08 2.85 -3.04
CA ASP A 188 -26.77 3.59 -1.81
C ASP A 188 -25.90 2.70 -0.91
N PRO A 189 -24.58 2.95 -0.80
CA PRO A 189 -23.69 2.06 -0.05
C PRO A 189 -24.00 2.07 1.44
N TYR A 190 -24.64 3.12 1.98
CA TYR A 190 -25.05 3.16 3.39
C TYR A 190 -26.19 2.18 3.74
N LYS A 191 -26.83 1.58 2.74
CA LYS A 191 -27.77 0.46 2.95
C LYS A 191 -27.09 -0.90 3.05
N ILE A 192 -25.80 -0.99 2.73
CA ILE A 192 -25.02 -2.22 2.88
C ILE A 192 -24.65 -2.40 4.36
N THR A 193 -24.96 -3.57 4.90
CA THR A 193 -24.68 -3.90 6.30
C THR A 193 -23.20 -3.67 6.64
N GLY A 194 -22.94 -2.80 7.62
CA GLY A 194 -21.61 -2.51 8.13
C GLY A 194 -20.82 -1.43 7.37
N PHE A 195 -21.28 -0.99 6.20
CA PHE A 195 -20.62 0.09 5.46
C PHE A 195 -20.51 1.41 6.25
N PRO A 196 -21.55 1.88 6.99
CA PRO A 196 -21.40 3.09 7.82
C PRO A 196 -20.26 2.99 8.84
N SER A 197 -20.08 1.81 9.45
CA SER A 197 -18.99 1.54 10.39
C SER A 197 -17.63 1.49 9.70
N LEU A 198 -17.55 1.00 8.46
CA LEU A 198 -16.32 1.07 7.66
C LEU A 198 -15.91 2.53 7.42
N VAL A 199 -16.87 3.39 7.07
CA VAL A 199 -16.62 4.84 6.92
C VAL A 199 -16.09 5.43 8.23
N ASN A 200 -16.75 5.18 9.36
CA ASN A 200 -16.30 5.67 10.67
C ASN A 200 -14.88 5.19 11.02
N LEU A 201 -14.57 3.91 10.76
CA LEU A 201 -13.25 3.33 10.96
C LEU A 201 -12.16 4.04 10.14
N THR A 202 -12.45 4.40 8.89
CA THR A 202 -11.51 5.14 8.03
C THR A 202 -11.33 6.59 8.50
N LEU A 203 -12.41 7.27 8.88
CA LEU A 203 -12.38 8.64 9.41
C LEU A 203 -11.66 8.74 10.75
N ALA A 204 -11.67 7.68 11.57
CA ALA A 204 -10.87 7.58 12.79
C ALA A 204 -9.35 7.55 12.51
N GLY A 205 -8.94 7.34 11.26
CA GLY A 205 -7.59 7.58 10.77
C GLY A 205 -6.61 6.42 10.86
N ALA A 206 -6.94 5.35 11.59
CA ALA A 206 -6.10 4.16 11.75
C ALA A 206 -6.41 3.01 10.77
N THR A 207 -7.47 3.14 9.97
CA THR A 207 -7.96 2.07 9.08
C THR A 207 -7.82 2.44 7.61
N TRP A 208 -7.22 1.56 6.83
CA TRP A 208 -7.13 1.64 5.37
C TRP A 208 -8.01 0.58 4.71
N VAL A 209 -8.46 0.85 3.49
CA VAL A 209 -9.27 -0.07 2.69
C VAL A 209 -8.58 -0.38 1.37
N LYS A 210 -8.42 -1.66 1.06
CA LYS A 210 -7.91 -2.10 -0.25
C LYS A 210 -9.03 -2.18 -1.28
N TYR A 211 -8.85 -1.48 -2.39
CA TYR A 211 -9.64 -1.66 -3.60
C TYR A 211 -9.07 -2.85 -4.35
N SER A 212 -9.66 -4.02 -4.12
CA SER A 212 -9.16 -5.26 -4.67
C SER A 212 -10.25 -6.32 -4.81
N ALA A 213 -9.98 -7.26 -5.71
CA ALA A 213 -10.74 -8.50 -5.90
C ALA A 213 -12.28 -8.35 -6.00
N PRO A 214 -12.83 -7.41 -6.81
CA PRO A 214 -14.28 -7.22 -6.92
C PRO A 214 -15.01 -8.50 -7.36
N TYR A 215 -14.34 -9.34 -8.15
CA TYR A 215 -14.81 -10.64 -8.64
C TYR A 215 -15.10 -11.67 -7.54
N ARG A 216 -14.61 -11.43 -6.30
CA ARG A 216 -14.93 -12.26 -5.13
C ARG A 216 -16.18 -11.77 -4.38
N LEU A 217 -16.70 -10.59 -4.74
CA LEU A 217 -17.65 -9.81 -3.93
C LEU A 217 -18.98 -9.59 -4.65
N ASP A 218 -18.90 -9.33 -5.95
CA ASP A 218 -20.03 -8.95 -6.79
C ASP A 218 -19.96 -9.70 -8.12
N ASN A 219 -21.12 -10.18 -8.59
CA ASN A 219 -21.25 -10.80 -9.91
C ASN A 219 -21.51 -9.76 -11.02
N ASP A 220 -21.66 -8.47 -10.68
CA ASP A 220 -21.79 -7.39 -11.65
C ASP A 220 -20.47 -7.10 -12.36
N THR A 221 -20.36 -7.53 -13.62
CA THR A 221 -19.17 -7.32 -14.45
C THR A 221 -18.93 -5.85 -14.82
N GLN A 222 -19.93 -4.98 -14.60
CA GLN A 222 -19.81 -3.52 -14.77
C GLN A 222 -19.37 -2.83 -13.47
N PHE A 223 -19.20 -3.57 -12.38
CA PHE A 223 -18.77 -3.06 -11.08
C PHE A 223 -19.68 -1.99 -10.47
N ARG A 224 -20.94 -1.80 -10.89
CA ARG A 224 -21.77 -0.63 -10.48
C ARG A 224 -22.04 -0.60 -8.98
N GLY A 225 -22.14 -1.77 -8.35
CA GLY A 225 -22.28 -1.90 -6.91
C GLY A 225 -20.99 -1.49 -6.18
N ILE A 226 -19.87 -2.10 -6.57
CA ILE A 226 -18.53 -1.79 -6.05
C ILE A 226 -18.13 -0.34 -6.29
N GLU A 227 -18.48 0.23 -7.45
CA GLU A 227 -18.27 1.63 -7.81
C GLU A 227 -18.93 2.56 -6.79
N SER A 228 -20.16 2.25 -6.37
CA SER A 228 -20.88 3.07 -5.38
C SER A 228 -20.15 3.09 -4.03
N ILE A 229 -19.62 1.94 -3.60
CA ILE A 229 -18.79 1.83 -2.38
C ILE A 229 -17.47 2.59 -2.56
N ALA A 230 -16.79 2.37 -3.68
CA ALA A 230 -15.48 2.97 -3.98
C ALA A 230 -15.58 4.50 -4.00
N ARG A 231 -16.54 5.06 -4.75
CA ARG A 231 -16.72 6.50 -4.87
C ARG A 231 -17.05 7.16 -3.54
N GLU A 232 -17.87 6.52 -2.71
CA GLU A 232 -18.16 7.06 -1.38
C GLU A 232 -16.93 7.03 -0.47
N LEU A 233 -16.15 5.95 -0.48
CA LEU A 233 -14.88 5.87 0.25
C LEU A 233 -13.86 6.91 -0.25
N LEU A 234 -13.78 7.17 -1.56
CA LEU A 234 -12.94 8.24 -2.11
C LEU A 234 -13.40 9.62 -1.61
N ASN A 235 -14.71 9.85 -1.56
CA ASN A 235 -15.30 11.11 -1.11
C ASN A 235 -15.01 11.40 0.36
N VAL A 236 -15.14 10.40 1.24
CA VAL A 236 -15.02 10.61 2.70
C VAL A 236 -13.63 10.32 3.26
N ALA A 237 -12.88 9.40 2.66
CA ALA A 237 -11.62 8.88 3.19
C ALA A 237 -10.64 8.47 2.08
N GLY A 238 -10.53 9.30 1.04
CA GLY A 238 -9.65 9.06 -0.11
C GLY A 238 -8.17 8.88 0.25
N ASP A 239 -7.70 9.44 1.37
CA ASP A 239 -6.35 9.27 1.92
C ASP A 239 -6.17 7.96 2.72
N ARG A 240 -7.21 7.14 2.82
CA ARG A 240 -7.21 5.81 3.44
C ARG A 240 -7.55 4.68 2.47
N CYS A 241 -7.67 4.98 1.18
CA CYS A 241 -7.91 3.99 0.14
C CYS A 241 -6.60 3.61 -0.56
N ILE A 242 -6.37 2.32 -0.82
CA ILE A 242 -5.19 1.84 -1.56
C ILE A 242 -5.59 0.84 -2.63
N PHE A 243 -4.86 0.82 -3.75
CA PHE A 243 -5.06 -0.16 -4.80
C PHE A 243 -4.38 -1.51 -4.50
N ALA A 244 -4.99 -2.59 -4.96
CA ALA A 244 -4.42 -3.94 -4.94
C ALA A 244 -5.02 -4.83 -6.04
N SER A 245 -4.20 -5.56 -6.80
CA SER A 245 -4.71 -6.44 -7.88
C SER A 245 -5.27 -7.76 -7.38
N ASP A 246 -4.77 -8.27 -6.25
CA ASP A 246 -5.02 -9.63 -5.76
C ASP A 246 -4.53 -10.72 -6.74
N TRP A 247 -3.49 -10.44 -7.52
CA TRP A 247 -2.80 -11.44 -8.35
C TRP A 247 -2.18 -12.55 -7.47
N PRO A 248 -2.21 -13.83 -7.89
CA PRO A 248 -2.59 -14.41 -9.18
C PRO A 248 -4.07 -14.81 -9.29
N HIS A 249 -4.95 -14.18 -8.50
CA HIS A 249 -6.39 -14.41 -8.54
C HIS A 249 -6.74 -15.86 -8.21
N THR A 250 -6.16 -16.36 -7.12
CA THR A 250 -6.25 -17.77 -6.72
C THR A 250 -7.70 -18.27 -6.68
N ARG A 251 -7.95 -19.43 -7.31
CA ARG A 251 -9.27 -20.05 -7.55
C ARG A 251 -10.12 -19.35 -8.64
N TYR A 252 -9.54 -18.41 -9.36
CA TYR A 252 -10.13 -17.66 -10.48
C TYR A 252 -9.11 -17.61 -11.63
N GLU A 253 -8.52 -18.76 -11.95
CA GLU A 253 -7.46 -18.87 -12.95
C GLU A 253 -7.92 -18.36 -14.33
N GLY A 254 -7.08 -17.55 -14.98
CA GLY A 254 -7.39 -16.93 -16.27
C GLY A 254 -8.22 -15.64 -16.21
N LEU A 255 -8.57 -15.15 -15.01
CA LEU A 255 -9.22 -13.86 -14.84
C LEU A 255 -8.32 -12.72 -15.37
N ASP A 256 -8.91 -11.81 -16.16
CA ASP A 256 -8.29 -10.52 -16.50
C ASP A 256 -8.79 -9.43 -15.55
N VAL A 257 -7.90 -8.96 -14.66
CA VAL A 257 -8.21 -7.89 -13.69
C VAL A 257 -8.11 -6.49 -14.30
N LYS A 258 -7.56 -6.32 -15.52
CA LYS A 258 -7.35 -4.99 -16.12
C LYS A 258 -8.61 -4.13 -16.24
N PRO A 259 -9.80 -4.66 -16.57
CA PRO A 259 -11.02 -3.86 -16.55
C PRO A 259 -11.29 -3.22 -15.19
N PHE A 260 -11.02 -3.94 -14.09
CA PHE A 260 -11.13 -3.37 -12.74
C PHE A 260 -10.04 -2.33 -12.47
N VAL A 261 -8.79 -2.55 -12.89
CA VAL A 261 -7.73 -1.54 -12.76
C VAL A 261 -8.10 -0.25 -13.50
N GLY A 262 -8.68 -0.37 -14.70
CA GLY A 262 -9.22 0.75 -15.47
C GLY A 262 -10.33 1.49 -14.72
N ALA A 263 -11.29 0.76 -14.16
CA ALA A 263 -12.38 1.35 -13.38
C ALA A 263 -11.85 2.12 -12.14
N VAL A 264 -10.90 1.57 -11.39
CA VAL A 264 -10.29 2.27 -10.25
C VAL A 264 -9.53 3.53 -10.71
N LEU A 265 -8.82 3.48 -11.85
CA LEU A 265 -8.21 4.67 -12.43
C LEU A 265 -9.26 5.73 -12.80
N ASP A 266 -10.40 5.33 -13.36
CA ASP A 266 -11.49 6.25 -13.70
C ASP A 266 -12.09 6.91 -12.44
N TRP A 267 -12.45 6.11 -11.44
CA TRP A 267 -13.03 6.63 -10.19
C TRP A 267 -12.06 7.58 -9.46
N THR A 268 -10.77 7.25 -9.45
CA THR A 268 -9.76 8.07 -8.77
C THR A 268 -9.37 9.31 -9.57
N ASP A 269 -9.40 9.26 -10.91
CA ASP A 269 -9.15 10.43 -11.76
C ASP A 269 -10.28 11.45 -11.60
N GLU A 270 -11.53 10.98 -11.61
CA GLU A 270 -12.71 11.83 -11.36
C GLU A 270 -12.67 12.47 -9.97
N ALA A 271 -12.19 11.76 -8.96
CA ALA A 271 -12.02 12.29 -7.60
C ALA A 271 -10.72 13.10 -7.42
N ASN A 272 -9.84 13.18 -8.43
CA ASN A 272 -8.51 13.77 -8.36
C ASN A 272 -7.64 13.17 -7.21
N LEU A 273 -7.72 11.85 -7.05
CA LEU A 273 -7.06 11.06 -6.00
C LEU A 273 -6.22 9.88 -6.55
N THR A 274 -5.96 9.83 -7.86
CA THR A 274 -5.20 8.73 -8.47
C THR A 274 -3.84 8.53 -7.82
N LYS A 275 -3.13 9.62 -7.50
CA LYS A 275 -1.81 9.52 -6.89
C LYS A 275 -1.87 9.06 -5.43
N GLU A 276 -2.90 9.48 -4.72
CA GLU A 276 -3.17 9.12 -3.33
C GLU A 276 -3.38 7.61 -3.23
N VAL A 277 -4.35 7.09 -4.00
CA VAL A 277 -4.77 5.68 -3.93
C VAL A 277 -3.72 4.71 -4.47
N PHE A 278 -3.08 5.05 -5.60
CA PHE A 278 -2.09 4.15 -6.20
C PHE A 278 -0.69 4.31 -5.60
N SER A 279 -0.37 5.39 -4.88
CA SER A 279 1.00 5.60 -4.38
C SER A 279 1.08 6.13 -2.95
N LEU A 280 0.59 7.34 -2.66
CA LEU A 280 0.93 8.04 -1.42
C LEU A 280 0.41 7.32 -0.17
N ASN A 281 -0.81 6.79 -0.25
CA ASN A 281 -1.45 6.09 0.86
C ASN A 281 -0.76 4.75 1.14
N ALA A 282 -0.35 4.03 0.09
CA ALA A 282 0.43 2.81 0.21
C ALA A 282 1.82 3.09 0.82
N LYS A 283 2.47 4.18 0.40
CA LYS A 283 3.76 4.61 0.96
C LYS A 283 3.67 4.92 2.46
N GLU A 284 2.58 5.55 2.88
CA GLU A 284 2.31 5.79 4.29
C GLU A 284 2.06 4.48 5.04
N LEU A 285 1.08 3.69 4.59
CA LEU A 285 0.66 2.45 5.26
C LEU A 285 1.84 1.47 5.43
N TRP A 286 2.61 1.24 4.37
CA TRP A 286 3.68 0.25 4.35
C TRP A 286 5.06 0.81 4.71
N ASP A 287 5.10 1.98 5.36
CA ASP A 287 6.33 2.59 5.89
C ASP A 287 7.44 2.63 4.82
N ILE A 288 7.13 3.25 3.69
CA ILE A 288 8.06 3.45 2.59
C ILE A 288 8.67 4.85 2.73
N ASP A 289 9.94 4.90 3.09
CA ASP A 289 10.66 6.15 3.35
C ASP A 289 10.69 7.06 2.12
N ARG A 290 9.98 8.19 2.21
CA ARG A 290 9.91 9.24 1.17
C ARG A 290 11.28 9.86 0.84
N ARG A 291 12.30 9.68 1.69
CA ARG A 291 13.63 10.30 1.49
C ARG A 291 14.45 9.66 0.37
N ARG A 292 14.33 8.34 0.15
CA ARG A 292 15.08 7.66 -0.93
C ARG A 292 14.65 8.12 -2.33
N ASP A 293 13.40 8.52 -2.48
CA ASP A 293 12.87 9.08 -3.73
C ASP A 293 13.48 10.43 -4.12
N SER A 294 14.18 11.12 -3.23
CA SER A 294 14.75 12.45 -3.49
C SER A 294 16.26 12.45 -3.76
N GLN A 295 16.95 11.32 -3.51
CA GLN A 295 18.40 11.19 -3.63
C GLN A 295 18.86 10.21 -4.71
N ASP A 296 17.94 9.66 -5.51
CA ASP A 296 18.28 8.71 -6.57
C ASP A 296 19.09 9.38 -7.71
N PRO A 297 20.35 8.98 -7.98
CA PRO A 297 21.13 9.48 -9.11
C PRO A 297 20.42 9.27 -10.45
N LEU A 298 19.58 8.23 -10.54
CA LEU A 298 18.77 7.94 -11.74
C LEU A 298 17.74 9.03 -12.00
N LYS A 299 17.17 9.67 -10.97
CA LYS A 299 16.27 10.81 -11.17
C LYS A 299 17.01 12.00 -11.76
N TYR A 300 18.22 12.30 -11.29
CA TYR A 300 19.02 13.38 -11.88
C TYR A 300 19.41 13.09 -13.34
N ALA A 301 19.66 11.81 -13.65
CA ALA A 301 19.96 11.33 -15.00
C ALA A 301 18.72 11.31 -15.92
N SER A 302 17.51 11.08 -15.39
CA SER A 302 16.26 11.05 -16.17
C SER A 302 15.60 12.43 -16.34
N MET A 303 15.91 13.41 -15.48
CA MET A 303 15.33 14.77 -15.51
C MET A 303 15.43 15.52 -16.85
N PRO A 304 16.48 15.36 -17.68
CA PRO A 304 16.51 15.94 -19.01
C PRO A 304 15.34 15.48 -19.88
N PHE A 305 14.97 14.21 -19.80
CA PHE A 305 13.88 13.63 -20.56
C PHE A 305 12.52 14.12 -20.05
N ASP A 306 12.38 14.27 -18.73
CA ASP A 306 11.17 14.84 -18.12
C ASP A 306 10.95 16.30 -18.53
N ASN A 307 12.00 17.13 -18.51
CA ASN A 307 11.89 18.52 -18.93
C ASN A 307 11.60 18.66 -20.43
N ILE A 308 12.15 17.78 -21.27
CA ILE A 308 11.79 17.72 -22.70
C ILE A 308 10.30 17.34 -22.84
N LYS A 309 9.84 16.33 -22.11
CA LYS A 309 8.44 15.87 -22.14
C LYS A 309 7.47 16.98 -21.69
N THR A 310 7.75 17.67 -20.59
CA THR A 310 6.91 18.77 -20.09
C THR A 310 6.87 19.93 -21.08
N LYS A 311 8.01 20.30 -21.69
CA LYS A 311 8.05 21.37 -22.71
C LYS A 311 7.27 20.97 -23.96
N MET A 312 7.37 19.71 -24.38
CA MET A 312 6.58 19.17 -25.49
C MET A 312 5.07 19.21 -25.21
N GLN A 313 4.64 18.89 -23.98
CA GLN A 313 3.23 18.95 -23.57
C GLN A 313 2.72 20.40 -23.52
N SER A 314 3.56 21.37 -23.17
CA SER A 314 3.21 22.78 -23.11
C SER A 314 3.05 23.46 -24.47
N ILE A 315 3.68 22.94 -25.53
CA ILE A 315 3.70 23.59 -26.87
C ILE A 315 2.46 23.22 -27.71
N GLY A 316 1.59 22.34 -27.23
CA GLY A 316 0.42 21.88 -27.99
C GLY A 316 0.82 20.97 -29.16
N ASN A 317 -0.18 20.27 -29.71
CA ASN A 317 -0.08 19.02 -30.48
C ASN A 317 0.61 19.08 -31.87
N THR A 318 1.60 19.96 -32.07
CA THR A 318 2.51 19.88 -33.22
C THR A 318 3.43 18.67 -33.05
N HIS A 319 3.39 17.73 -34.00
CA HIS A 319 4.13 16.47 -34.02
C HIS A 319 5.64 16.68 -34.13
N THR A 320 6.25 17.15 -33.04
CA THR A 320 7.70 17.37 -32.95
C THR A 320 8.29 16.16 -32.25
N ARG A 321 9.04 15.32 -32.97
CA ARG A 321 9.80 14.20 -32.39
C ARG A 321 10.66 14.73 -31.23
N MET A 322 10.75 13.99 -30.12
CA MET A 322 11.45 14.38 -28.87
C MET A 322 12.85 14.96 -29.11
N ILE A 323 13.61 14.37 -30.04
CA ILE A 323 14.95 14.80 -30.45
C ILE A 323 14.93 16.23 -31.02
N ARG A 324 13.92 16.60 -31.81
CA ARG A 324 13.80 17.93 -32.40
C ARG A 324 13.44 18.99 -31.35
N CYS A 325 12.61 18.64 -30.36
CA CYS A 325 12.36 19.50 -29.20
C CYS A 325 13.63 19.70 -28.38
N ALA A 326 14.37 18.62 -28.10
CA ALA A 326 15.65 18.68 -27.38
C ALA A 326 16.68 19.55 -28.12
N MET A 327 16.85 19.37 -29.44
CA MET A 327 17.74 20.20 -30.26
C MET A 327 17.32 21.68 -30.27
N HIS A 328 16.02 21.96 -30.31
CA HIS A 328 15.50 23.32 -30.25
C HIS A 328 15.83 23.96 -28.90
N MET A 329 15.48 23.30 -27.79
CA MET A 329 15.79 23.74 -26.42
C MET A 329 17.29 24.00 -26.23
N ALA A 330 18.15 23.10 -26.72
CA ALA A 330 19.59 23.26 -26.64
C ALA A 330 20.11 24.46 -27.44
N LYS A 331 19.51 24.76 -28.61
CA LYS A 331 19.90 25.90 -29.46
C LYS A 331 19.38 27.25 -28.97
N THR A 332 18.18 27.31 -28.38
CA THR A 332 17.56 28.57 -27.96
C THR A 332 17.86 28.95 -26.51
N GLU A 333 17.90 27.97 -25.60
CA GLU A 333 18.04 28.19 -24.16
C GLU A 333 19.36 27.62 -23.59
N GLY A 334 20.13 26.88 -24.39
CA GLY A 334 21.39 26.26 -24.00
C GLY A 334 21.22 24.93 -23.25
N VAL A 335 22.30 24.15 -23.13
CA VAL A 335 22.26 22.78 -22.57
C VAL A 335 21.88 22.75 -21.07
N LYS A 336 22.10 23.84 -20.33
CA LYS A 336 21.71 23.91 -18.91
C LYS A 336 20.19 23.92 -18.69
N VAL A 337 19.39 24.20 -19.72
CA VAL A 337 17.93 24.23 -19.61
C VAL A 337 17.33 22.89 -19.19
N PHE A 338 17.97 21.78 -19.58
CA PHE A 338 17.53 20.43 -19.25
C PHE A 338 17.55 20.12 -17.74
N TRP A 339 18.25 20.93 -16.94
CA TRP A 339 18.30 20.80 -15.47
C TRP A 339 17.79 22.04 -14.73
N LYS A 340 17.22 23.01 -15.44
CA LYS A 340 16.81 24.31 -14.88
C LYS A 340 15.76 24.20 -13.76
N ALA A 341 14.87 23.21 -13.82
CA ALA A 341 13.89 22.91 -12.77
C ALA A 341 14.48 22.05 -11.64
N THR A 342 15.59 21.36 -11.88
CA THR A 342 16.24 20.42 -10.96
C THR A 342 17.10 21.15 -9.94
N THR A 343 17.85 22.18 -10.37
CA THR A 343 18.77 22.91 -9.49
C THR A 343 18.06 23.58 -8.29
N PRO A 344 16.94 24.32 -8.46
CA PRO A 344 16.24 24.91 -7.31
C PRO A 344 15.66 23.87 -6.36
N ARG A 345 15.22 22.73 -6.91
CA ARG A 345 14.66 21.62 -6.13
C ARG A 345 15.73 20.92 -5.30
N LEU A 346 16.93 20.72 -5.87
CA LEU A 346 18.09 20.16 -5.17
C LEU A 346 18.56 21.10 -4.06
N VAL A 347 18.71 22.40 -4.37
CA VAL A 347 19.09 23.43 -3.39
C VAL A 347 18.11 23.46 -2.21
N ARG A 348 16.79 23.45 -2.49
CA ARG A 348 15.76 23.39 -1.44
C ARG A 348 15.88 22.13 -0.59
N LEU A 349 16.14 20.98 -1.22
CA LEU A 349 16.25 19.70 -0.54
C LEU A 349 17.48 19.65 0.37
N THR A 350 18.64 20.09 -0.14
CA THR A 350 19.88 20.19 0.63
C THR A 350 19.73 21.13 1.82
N LEU A 351 19.16 22.32 1.60
CA LEU A 351 18.91 23.28 2.69
C LEU A 351 17.94 22.71 3.74
N SER A 352 16.86 22.07 3.32
CA SER A 352 15.91 21.43 4.23
C SER A 352 16.57 20.31 5.04
N SER A 353 17.38 19.46 4.42
CA SER A 353 18.10 18.40 5.12
C SER A 353 19.13 18.94 6.11
N SER A 354 19.88 19.99 5.74
CA SER A 354 20.84 20.64 6.62
C SER A 354 20.17 21.28 7.84
N ILE A 355 19.03 21.95 7.66
CA ILE A 355 18.28 22.56 8.77
C ILE A 355 17.70 21.47 9.69
N THR A 356 17.11 20.42 9.14
CA THR A 356 16.57 19.31 9.95
C THR A 356 17.65 18.62 10.76
N PHE A 357 18.84 18.40 10.18
CA PHE A 357 19.97 17.80 10.89
C PHE A 357 20.49 18.71 12.02
N MET A 358 20.63 20.01 11.75
CA MET A 358 21.03 21.00 12.76
C MET A 358 20.03 21.09 13.92
N VAL A 359 18.73 21.09 13.63
CA VAL A 359 17.67 21.12 14.66
C VAL A 359 17.66 19.83 15.46
N TYR A 360 17.84 18.67 14.81
CA TYR A 360 17.94 17.38 15.48
C TYR A 360 19.14 17.33 16.43
N ASP A 361 20.33 17.70 15.96
CA ASP A 361 21.56 17.72 16.77
C ASP A 361 21.43 18.67 17.97
N HIS A 362 20.80 19.84 17.77
CA HIS A 362 20.54 20.78 18.85
C HIS A 362 19.54 20.23 19.88
N ALA A 363 18.46 19.60 19.43
CA ALA A 363 17.47 18.97 20.30
C ALA A 363 18.06 17.80 21.10
N VAL A 364 18.90 16.97 20.48
CA VAL A 364 19.61 15.86 21.14
C VAL A 364 20.62 16.40 22.15
N SER A 365 21.36 17.46 21.82
CA SER A 365 22.29 18.11 22.74
C SER A 365 21.57 18.66 23.99
N ILE A 366 20.43 19.33 23.82
CA ILE A 366 19.63 19.84 24.95
C ILE A 366 19.11 18.68 25.81
N MET A 367 18.58 17.61 25.20
CA MET A 367 18.11 16.45 25.96
C MET A 367 19.23 15.77 26.75
N ASN A 368 20.42 15.64 26.18
CA ASN A 368 21.57 15.05 26.85
C ASN A 368 22.07 15.91 28.02
N ASN A 369 22.03 17.24 27.89
CA ASN A 369 22.39 18.14 28.99
C ASN A 369 21.35 18.08 30.12
N LEU A 370 20.05 18.03 29.79
CA LEU A 370 18.97 17.91 30.78
C LEU A 370 18.97 16.56 31.52
N THR A 371 19.39 15.47 30.86
CA THR A 371 19.54 14.16 31.51
C THR A 371 20.79 14.09 32.38
N ALA A 372 21.89 14.73 31.97
CA ALA A 372 23.10 14.87 32.77
C ALA A 372 22.83 15.66 34.08
N ASP A 373 22.16 16.80 33.99
CA ASP A 373 21.80 17.62 35.16
C ASP A 373 20.87 16.86 36.13
N LYS A 374 19.88 16.11 35.60
CA LYS A 374 19.01 15.28 36.43
C LYS A 374 19.74 14.14 37.12
N ALA A 375 20.77 13.57 36.49
CA ALA A 375 21.59 12.51 37.07
C ALA A 375 22.49 13.05 38.20
N GLU A 376 23.07 14.24 38.04
CA GLU A 376 23.84 14.92 39.09
C GLU A 376 22.97 15.31 40.29
N LEU A 377 21.79 15.89 40.06
CA LEU A 377 20.81 16.22 41.10
C LEU A 377 20.35 14.99 41.89
N ARG A 378 20.22 13.82 41.25
CA ARG A 378 19.91 12.55 41.92
C ARG A 378 21.05 12.06 42.80
N LYS A 379 22.31 12.20 42.35
CA LYS A 379 23.49 11.83 43.15
C LYS A 379 23.62 12.72 44.40
N MET A 380 23.39 14.03 44.27
CA MET A 380 23.44 14.95 45.41
C MET A 380 22.37 14.66 46.47
N LYS A 381 21.17 14.22 46.06
CA LYS A 381 20.08 13.84 46.97
C LYS A 381 20.24 12.47 47.66
N GLN A 382 21.24 11.68 47.27
CA GLN A 382 21.56 10.40 47.93
C GLN A 382 22.71 10.53 48.94
N VAL A 383 23.40 11.67 48.96
CA VAL A 383 24.57 11.93 49.83
C VAL A 383 24.24 12.95 50.95
N ALA A 384 23.08 13.61 50.86
CA ALA A 384 22.49 14.43 51.92
C ALA A 384 21.33 13.66 52.57
#